data_AF-A0A972QUV3-F1
#
_entry.id   AF-A0A972QUV3-F1
#
_cell.length_a   1.000
_cell.length_b   1.000
_cell.length_c   1.000
_cell.angle_alpha   90.00
_cell.angle_beta   90.00
_cell.angle_gamma   90.00
#
_symmetry.space_group_name_H-M   'P 1'
#
loop_
_entity.id
_entity.type
_entity.pdbx_description
1 polymer ?
#
loop_
_entity_poly.entity_id
_entity_poly.type
_entity_poly.pdbx_seq_one_letter_code
_entity_poly.pdbx_strand_id
1 'polypeptide(L)'
;MLGGILVMGGLGVFVGVGLALASKIFYVYVDPKIEAVDEALPGANCGGCGYPGCGANAVAIVEGKSSPSSCVAAGPEIAEEIAEIMGVKVEAKEPDIARPVCTYGFQDADVKYIYNGINDCRAAAMLNGGTKVCPIGCLGLGTCVRECPFGALSMGPDNIPVVDPDLCTGCGTCERVCPKHIITLTSYTRRIQHEYTTDECTAPCQRTCPAGIDIPAYIHEIAEGNYLEAVRVIKETNPFPAVCGRICVQPCEYECRRNLVDEPVAINNLKRFASDCERNSGQYVQIPRAPETGNRVAVVGGGVEGMTAAYFLNRLGHDPTVYEATYRLGGILHAGIPENRLPRDVLDWDING
;
A
#
# COMPACT_ATOMS: atom_id res chain seq x y z
N MET A 1 58.29 -3.98 51.54
CA MET A 1 57.94 -4.14 50.11
C MET A 1 57.22 -5.46 49.81
N LEU A 2 57.72 -6.61 50.27
CA LEU A 2 57.09 -7.94 50.06
C LEU A 2 55.63 -8.06 50.54
N GLY A 3 55.29 -7.51 51.71
CA GLY A 3 53.93 -7.58 52.25
C GLY A 3 52.87 -6.86 51.40
N GLY A 4 53.20 -5.70 50.84
CA GLY A 4 52.30 -4.97 49.95
C GLY A 4 52.06 -5.67 48.62
N ILE A 5 53.09 -6.35 48.09
CA ILE A 5 52.99 -7.16 46.86
C ILE A 5 52.09 -8.38 47.09
N LEU A 6 52.20 -9.04 48.24
CA LEU A 6 51.36 -10.19 48.60
C LEU A 6 49.89 -9.81 48.78
N VAL A 7 49.60 -8.67 49.43
CA VAL A 7 48.23 -8.21 49.65
C VAL A 7 47.56 -7.77 48.35
N MET A 8 48.26 -6.97 47.53
CA MET A 8 47.71 -6.53 46.23
C MET A 8 47.60 -7.68 45.23
N GLY A 9 48.57 -8.60 45.22
CA GLY A 9 48.51 -9.81 44.38
C GLY A 9 47.39 -10.76 44.80
N GLY A 10 47.21 -10.99 46.10
CA GLY A 10 46.14 -11.84 46.63
C GLY A 10 44.75 -11.27 46.36
N LEU A 11 44.57 -9.95 46.52
CA LEU A 11 43.32 -9.28 46.18
C LEU A 11 43.02 -9.34 44.68
N GLY A 12 44.04 -9.16 43.83
CA GLY A 12 43.91 -9.29 42.38
C GLY A 12 43.47 -10.69 41.94
N VAL A 13 44.07 -11.74 42.52
CA VAL A 13 43.65 -13.13 42.26
C VAL A 13 42.22 -13.38 42.76
N PHE A 14 41.87 -12.89 43.95
CA PHE A 14 40.53 -13.05 44.50
C PHE A 14 39.45 -12.40 43.63
N VAL A 15 39.65 -11.15 43.22
CA VAL A 15 38.71 -10.43 42.33
C VAL A 15 38.69 -11.06 40.94
N GLY A 16 39.84 -11.48 40.40
CA GLY A 16 39.93 -12.15 39.10
C GLY A 16 39.17 -13.48 39.06
N VAL A 17 39.32 -14.30 40.11
CA VAL A 17 38.57 -15.55 40.26
C VAL A 17 37.07 -15.26 40.44
N GLY A 18 36.72 -14.23 41.21
CA GLY A 18 35.33 -13.78 41.35
C GLY A 18 34.69 -13.38 40.03
N LEU A 19 35.39 -12.60 39.20
CA LEU A 19 34.92 -12.20 37.86
C LEU A 19 34.82 -13.38 36.89
N ALA A 20 35.77 -14.32 36.93
CA ALA A 20 35.74 -15.51 36.09
C ALA A 20 34.55 -16.44 36.45
N LEU A 21 34.29 -16.62 37.74
CA LEU A 21 33.11 -17.35 38.22
C LEU A 21 31.82 -16.64 37.83
N ALA A 22 31.73 -15.33 38.01
CA ALA A 22 30.57 -14.54 37.60
C ALA A 22 30.33 -14.64 36.09
N SER A 23 31.36 -14.51 35.26
CA SER A 23 31.25 -14.64 33.80
C SER A 23 30.72 -16.01 33.36
N LYS A 24 31.09 -17.09 34.06
CA LYS A 24 30.61 -18.44 33.75
C LYS A 24 29.21 -18.73 34.29
N ILE A 25 28.89 -18.22 35.48
CA ILE A 25 27.56 -18.37 36.12
C ILE A 25 26.49 -17.59 35.35
N PHE A 26 26.84 -16.39 34.88
CA PHE A 26 25.95 -15.50 34.12
C PHE A 26 26.16 -15.59 32.61
N TYR A 27 26.83 -16.64 32.11
CA TYR A 27 26.96 -16.86 30.68
C TYR A 27 25.58 -17.14 30.09
N VAL A 28 25.09 -16.22 29.27
CA VAL A 28 23.87 -16.40 28.48
C VAL A 28 24.30 -16.96 27.13
N TYR A 29 23.87 -18.17 26.82
CA TYR A 29 24.10 -18.76 25.49
C TYR A 29 23.25 -17.99 24.47
N VAL A 30 23.92 -17.35 23.52
CA VAL A 30 23.29 -16.72 22.35
C VAL A 30 23.47 -17.69 21.18
N ASP A 31 22.39 -17.99 20.47
CA ASP A 31 22.47 -18.82 19.27
C ASP A 31 23.35 -18.10 18.23
N PRO A 32 24.42 -18.74 17.70
CA PRO A 32 25.29 -18.14 16.68
C PRO A 32 24.53 -17.61 15.45
N LYS A 33 23.35 -18.18 15.15
CA LYS A 33 22.50 -17.68 14.06
C LYS A 33 21.89 -16.33 14.39
N ILE A 34 21.52 -16.07 15.65
CA ILE A 34 20.94 -14.79 16.06
C ILE A 34 21.99 -13.68 15.91
N GLU A 35 23.24 -13.95 16.31
CA GLU A 35 24.34 -12.99 16.13
C GLU A 35 24.58 -12.71 14.65
N ALA A 36 24.66 -13.76 13.81
CA ALA A 36 24.86 -13.60 12.37
C ALA A 36 23.74 -12.79 11.70
N VAL A 37 22.48 -13.04 12.07
CA VAL A 37 21.34 -12.28 11.53
C VAL A 37 21.31 -10.84 12.05
N ASP A 38 21.67 -10.59 13.32
CA ASP A 38 21.71 -9.23 13.87
C ASP A 38 22.83 -8.39 13.25
N GLU A 39 23.99 -9.00 12.95
CA GLU A 39 25.10 -8.35 12.22
C GLU A 39 24.72 -8.01 10.77
N ALA A 40 23.94 -8.86 10.10
CA ALA A 40 23.45 -8.59 8.75
C ALA A 40 22.38 -7.48 8.71
N LEU A 41 21.67 -7.24 9.82
CA LEU A 41 20.65 -6.19 9.87
C LEU A 41 21.27 -4.78 9.93
N PRO A 42 20.60 -3.73 9.41
CA PRO A 42 21.15 -2.37 9.37
C PRO A 42 21.45 -1.70 10.74
N GLY A 43 21.16 -2.34 11.87
CA GLY A 43 21.36 -1.78 13.21
C GLY A 43 20.52 -0.53 13.55
N ALA A 44 19.59 -0.12 12.69
CA ALA A 44 18.86 1.15 12.81
C ALA A 44 17.85 1.19 13.98
N ASN A 45 17.41 0.03 14.49
CA ASN A 45 16.47 -0.08 15.61
C ASN A 45 15.19 0.79 15.48
N CYS A 46 14.71 1.01 14.25
CA CYS A 46 13.60 1.92 13.96
C CYS A 46 12.20 1.34 14.23
N GLY A 47 12.11 0.03 14.45
CA GLY A 47 10.86 -0.69 14.68
C GLY A 47 9.91 -0.80 13.50
N GLY A 48 10.36 -0.48 12.28
CA GLY A 48 9.53 -0.56 11.07
C GLY A 48 9.09 -1.99 10.71
N CYS A 49 9.80 -3.02 11.17
CA CYS A 49 9.41 -4.42 11.01
C CYS A 49 8.41 -4.92 12.07
N GLY A 50 7.97 -4.06 12.99
CA GLY A 50 7.05 -4.42 14.09
C GLY A 50 7.73 -4.94 15.36
N TYR A 51 9.06 -5.08 15.36
CA TYR A 51 9.85 -5.48 16.53
C TYR A 51 10.56 -4.28 17.16
N PRO A 52 10.83 -4.26 18.48
CA PRO A 52 11.46 -3.12 19.16
C PRO A 52 12.86 -2.72 18.68
N GLY A 53 13.56 -3.61 17.98
CA GLY A 53 14.93 -3.39 17.50
C GLY A 53 15.44 -4.52 16.60
N CYS A 54 16.64 -4.34 16.05
CA CYS A 54 17.29 -5.30 15.15
C CYS A 54 17.51 -6.65 15.83
N GLY A 55 18.08 -6.68 17.04
CA GLY A 55 18.27 -7.93 17.78
C GLY A 55 16.97 -8.66 18.10
N ALA A 56 15.90 -7.94 18.41
CA ALA A 56 14.58 -8.54 18.62
C ALA A 56 14.01 -9.14 17.31
N ASN A 57 14.25 -8.48 16.18
CA ASN A 57 13.90 -9.02 14.88
C ASN A 57 14.76 -10.24 14.52
N ALA A 58 16.07 -10.21 14.79
CA ALA A 58 16.99 -11.32 14.55
C ALA A 58 16.55 -12.58 15.31
N VAL A 59 16.22 -12.44 16.61
CA VAL A 59 15.62 -13.52 17.41
C VAL A 59 14.34 -14.04 16.74
N ALA A 60 13.44 -13.15 16.33
CA ALA A 60 12.18 -13.56 15.72
C ALA A 60 12.36 -14.26 14.36
N ILE A 61 13.37 -13.88 13.56
CA ILE A 61 13.71 -14.53 12.30
C ILE A 61 14.21 -15.95 12.56
N VAL A 62 15.16 -16.11 13.50
CA VAL A 62 15.72 -17.43 13.83
C VAL A 62 14.68 -18.35 14.44
N GLU A 63 13.75 -17.82 15.26
CA GLU A 63 12.62 -18.56 15.81
C GLU A 63 11.50 -18.85 14.80
N GLY A 64 11.60 -18.35 13.56
CA GLY A 64 10.59 -18.54 12.51
C GLY A 64 9.30 -17.72 12.71
N LYS A 65 9.31 -16.74 13.62
CA LYS A 65 8.19 -15.79 13.85
C LYS A 65 8.20 -14.61 12.89
N SER A 66 9.32 -14.39 12.20
CA SER A 66 9.53 -13.28 11.27
C SER A 66 10.21 -13.79 9.99
N SER A 67 9.90 -13.17 8.85
CA SER A 67 10.55 -13.50 7.57
C SER A 67 12.01 -12.99 7.53
N PRO A 68 12.94 -13.67 6.83
CA PRO A 68 14.24 -13.10 6.47
C PRO A 68 14.15 -11.72 5.80
N SER A 69 13.07 -11.47 5.05
CA SER A 69 12.78 -10.18 4.39
C SER A 69 11.96 -9.21 5.24
N SER A 70 11.88 -9.42 6.56
CA SER A 70 11.03 -8.61 7.46
C SER A 70 11.52 -7.17 7.65
N CYS A 71 12.80 -6.89 7.41
CA CYS A 71 13.36 -5.56 7.60
C CYS A 71 12.96 -4.61 6.47
N VAL A 72 12.02 -3.70 6.76
CA VAL A 72 11.55 -2.66 5.82
C VAL A 72 12.59 -1.59 5.48
N ALA A 73 13.68 -1.52 6.24
CA ALA A 73 14.78 -0.57 6.01
C ALA A 73 15.95 -1.20 5.23
N ALA A 74 15.90 -2.52 4.99
CA ALA A 74 16.94 -3.26 4.31
C ALA A 74 16.54 -3.50 2.85
N GLY A 75 17.52 -3.46 1.94
CA GLY A 75 17.32 -3.83 0.55
C GLY A 75 17.16 -5.34 0.35
N PRO A 76 16.83 -5.79 -0.87
CA PRO A 76 16.70 -7.22 -1.19
C PRO A 76 17.99 -8.01 -0.93
N GLU A 77 19.15 -7.38 -1.10
CA GLU A 77 20.48 -7.99 -0.88
C GLU A 77 20.64 -8.53 0.56
N ILE A 78 20.24 -7.75 1.56
CA ILE A 78 20.32 -8.16 2.98
C ILE A 78 19.32 -9.28 3.27
N ALA A 79 18.15 -9.25 2.63
CA ALA A 79 17.16 -10.32 2.80
C ALA A 79 17.69 -11.65 2.26
N GLU A 80 18.40 -11.64 1.13
CA GLU A 80 19.07 -12.81 0.56
C GLU A 80 20.17 -13.33 1.48
N GLU A 81 21.01 -12.46 2.03
CA GLU A 81 22.05 -12.84 3.01
C GLU A 81 21.45 -13.52 4.25
N ILE A 82 20.39 -12.93 4.84
CA ILE A 82 19.70 -13.52 5.99
C ILE A 82 19.07 -14.87 5.62
N ALA A 83 18.55 -15.02 4.40
CA ALA A 83 18.01 -16.28 3.91
C ALA A 83 19.07 -17.37 3.76
N GLU A 84 20.28 -17.03 3.30
CA GLU A 84 21.41 -17.96 3.25
C GLU A 84 21.78 -18.44 4.65
N ILE A 85 21.84 -17.54 5.64
CA ILE A 85 22.09 -17.87 7.05
C ILE A 85 21.01 -18.82 7.60
N MET A 86 19.75 -18.56 7.23
CA MET A 86 18.60 -19.36 7.66
C MET A 86 18.40 -20.66 6.86
N GLY A 87 19.07 -20.81 5.70
CA GLY A 87 18.89 -21.93 4.79
C GLY A 87 17.52 -21.97 4.11
N VAL A 88 16.89 -20.80 3.91
CA VAL A 88 15.55 -20.67 3.31
C VAL A 88 15.63 -19.84 2.02
N LYS A 89 14.65 -20.00 1.12
CA LYS A 89 14.54 -19.13 -0.06
C LYS A 89 13.69 -17.91 0.27
N VAL A 90 14.14 -16.73 -0.14
CA VAL A 90 13.31 -15.51 -0.11
C VAL A 90 12.44 -15.50 -1.36
N GLU A 91 11.13 -15.41 -1.18
CA GLU A 91 10.24 -15.01 -2.25
C GLU A 91 10.08 -13.49 -2.22
N ALA A 92 10.13 -12.87 -3.40
CA ALA A 92 9.94 -11.42 -3.53
C ALA A 92 8.57 -11.04 -2.95
N LYS A 93 8.57 -10.27 -1.86
CA LYS A 93 7.36 -9.73 -1.26
C LYS A 93 7.04 -8.41 -1.96
N GLU A 94 5.78 -8.27 -2.36
CA GLU A 94 5.27 -7.01 -2.86
C GLU A 94 5.37 -5.90 -1.79
N PRO A 95 5.87 -4.70 -2.13
CA PRO A 95 5.96 -3.61 -1.17
C PRO A 95 4.57 -3.11 -0.79
N ASP A 96 4.34 -2.92 0.50
CA ASP A 96 3.20 -2.18 1.00
C ASP A 96 3.45 -0.68 0.77
N ILE A 97 2.41 0.06 0.36
CA ILE A 97 2.49 1.51 0.13
C ILE A 97 1.49 2.21 1.04
N ALA A 98 1.91 3.32 1.64
CA ALA A 98 1.02 4.16 2.43
C ALA A 98 -0.01 4.84 1.52
N ARG A 99 -1.30 4.76 1.88
CA ARG A 99 -2.39 5.41 1.17
C ARG A 99 -3.22 6.27 2.13
N PRO A 100 -3.11 7.61 2.06
CA PRO A 100 -4.03 8.52 2.72
C PRO A 100 -5.40 8.49 2.02
N VAL A 101 -6.48 8.35 2.77
CA VAL A 101 -7.85 8.24 2.20
C VAL A 101 -8.63 9.56 2.24
N CYS A 102 -8.17 10.55 3.01
CA CYS A 102 -8.85 11.85 3.08
C CYS A 102 -8.50 12.69 1.85
N THR A 103 -9.52 13.09 1.08
CA THR A 103 -9.40 13.96 -0.09
C THR A 103 -9.89 15.38 0.15
N TYR A 104 -10.51 15.64 1.32
CA TYR A 104 -11.10 16.94 1.62
C TYR A 104 -10.13 17.84 2.39
N GLY A 105 -9.73 18.94 1.74
CA GLY A 105 -8.73 19.89 2.20
C GLY A 105 -8.96 20.39 3.62
N PHE A 106 -7.89 20.83 4.30
CA PHE A 106 -8.05 21.47 5.60
C PHE A 106 -8.73 22.82 5.49
N GLN A 107 -8.39 23.59 4.47
CA GLN A 107 -8.88 24.94 4.24
C GLN A 107 -10.39 25.00 3.94
N ASP A 108 -10.94 23.94 3.34
CA ASP A 108 -12.36 23.88 2.96
C ASP A 108 -13.23 23.31 4.09
N ALA A 109 -12.62 22.72 5.11
CA ALA A 109 -13.35 22.10 6.20
C ALA A 109 -13.86 23.10 7.23
N ASP A 110 -15.14 22.96 7.56
CA ASP A 110 -15.70 23.61 8.74
C ASP A 110 -14.91 23.23 9.99
N VAL A 111 -14.55 24.23 10.78
CA VAL A 111 -13.79 24.07 12.02
C VAL A 111 -14.64 24.38 13.25
N LYS A 112 -14.48 23.56 14.29
CA LYS A 112 -15.14 23.76 15.59
C LYS A 112 -14.50 24.91 16.37
N TYR A 113 -13.19 25.08 16.23
CA TYR A 113 -12.38 26.07 16.92
C TYR A 113 -11.03 26.25 16.20
N ILE A 114 -10.36 27.37 16.45
CA ILE A 114 -9.01 27.64 15.98
C ILE A 114 -8.02 27.01 16.96
N TYR A 115 -7.22 26.06 16.49
CA TYR A 115 -6.18 25.45 17.31
C TYR A 115 -4.92 26.28 17.30
N ASN A 116 -4.53 26.79 18.46
CA ASN A 116 -3.25 27.46 18.68
C ASN A 116 -2.46 26.69 19.75
N GLY A 117 -1.78 25.63 19.30
CA GLY A 117 -1.02 24.73 20.15
C GLY A 117 0.19 24.16 19.42
N ILE A 118 0.74 23.09 19.96
CA ILE A 118 1.87 22.38 19.34
C ILE A 118 1.42 21.85 17.98
N ASN A 119 2.20 22.11 16.94
CA ASN A 119 1.93 21.59 15.60
C ASN A 119 2.11 20.06 15.58
N ASP A 120 1.13 19.29 16.07
CA ASP A 120 1.13 17.82 16.09
C ASP A 120 -0.32 17.30 16.08
N CYS A 121 -0.62 16.40 15.14
CA CYS A 121 -1.94 15.81 14.97
C CYS A 121 -2.44 15.12 16.26
N ARG A 122 -1.56 14.45 17.02
CA ARG A 122 -1.95 13.72 18.24
C ARG A 122 -2.37 14.70 19.32
N ALA A 123 -1.59 15.78 19.50
CA ALA A 123 -1.93 16.84 20.45
C ALA A 123 -3.25 17.53 20.08
N ALA A 124 -3.46 17.83 18.80
CA ALA A 124 -4.72 18.42 18.34
C ALA A 124 -5.91 17.45 18.50
N ALA A 125 -5.72 16.16 18.23
CA ALA A 125 -6.77 15.14 18.36
C ALA A 125 -7.25 14.96 19.81
N MET A 126 -6.40 15.19 20.81
CA MET A 126 -6.79 15.15 22.23
C MET A 126 -7.82 16.22 22.60
N LEU A 127 -7.88 17.33 21.85
CA LEU A 127 -8.87 18.38 22.06
C LEU A 127 -10.11 18.08 21.21
N ASN A 128 -11.14 17.50 21.80
CA ASN A 128 -12.44 17.26 21.13
C ASN A 128 -12.33 16.51 19.77
N GLY A 129 -11.36 15.60 19.66
CA GLY A 129 -11.10 14.85 18.43
C GLY A 129 -10.48 15.69 17.31
N GLY A 130 -9.93 16.86 17.57
CA GLY A 130 -9.34 17.75 16.57
C GLY A 130 -10.28 18.86 16.08
N THR A 131 -9.69 19.74 15.26
CA THR A 131 -10.28 21.03 14.86
C THR A 131 -11.45 20.92 13.90
N LYS A 132 -11.41 19.97 12.97
CA LYS A 132 -12.47 19.81 11.96
C LYS A 132 -13.78 19.37 12.60
N VAL A 133 -14.90 19.87 12.06
CA VAL A 133 -16.25 19.35 12.34
C VAL A 133 -16.31 17.88 11.93
N CYS A 134 -15.71 17.53 10.78
CA CYS A 134 -15.55 16.15 10.33
C CYS A 134 -14.72 15.31 11.33
N PRO A 135 -15.29 14.27 11.96
CA PRO A 135 -14.60 13.50 13.00
C PRO A 135 -13.56 12.52 12.45
N ILE A 136 -13.61 12.18 11.16
CA ILE A 136 -12.77 11.15 10.51
C ILE A 136 -11.75 11.73 9.52
N GLY A 137 -11.71 13.05 9.36
CA GLY A 137 -10.88 13.72 8.36
C GLY A 137 -9.48 14.10 8.85
N CYS A 138 -8.58 14.37 7.90
CA CYS A 138 -7.19 14.73 8.19
C CYS A 138 -7.15 16.05 8.95
N LEU A 139 -6.29 16.15 9.98
CA LEU A 139 -6.13 17.38 10.77
C LEU A 139 -5.17 18.39 10.14
N GLY A 140 -4.43 18.00 9.10
CA GLY A 140 -3.56 18.91 8.33
C GLY A 140 -2.26 19.36 9.01
N LEU A 141 -1.91 18.81 10.18
CA LEU A 141 -0.71 19.23 10.93
C LEU A 141 0.59 18.47 10.56
N GLY A 142 0.50 17.50 9.64
CA GLY A 142 1.68 16.86 9.05
C GLY A 142 2.55 16.01 9.99
N THR A 143 2.02 15.47 11.09
CA THR A 143 2.77 14.52 11.95
C THR A 143 3.29 13.31 11.14
N CYS A 144 2.50 12.75 10.23
CA CYS A 144 2.92 11.63 9.39
C CYS A 144 4.10 11.95 8.47
N VAL A 145 4.17 13.19 7.97
CA VAL A 145 5.27 13.68 7.13
C VAL A 145 6.54 13.78 7.96
N ARG A 146 6.44 14.40 9.14
CA ARG A 146 7.58 14.66 10.03
C ARG A 146 8.20 13.39 10.61
N GLU A 147 7.38 12.38 10.85
CA GLU A 147 7.80 11.09 11.42
C GLU A 147 8.21 10.08 10.32
N CYS A 148 8.13 10.44 9.03
CA CYS A 148 8.54 9.53 7.96
C CYS A 148 10.07 9.41 7.90
N PRO A 149 10.67 8.25 8.20
CA PRO A 149 12.12 8.11 8.22
C PRO A 149 12.73 8.05 6.81
N PHE A 150 11.91 7.82 5.79
CA PHE A 150 12.34 7.68 4.38
C PHE A 150 12.03 8.92 3.54
N GLY A 151 11.40 9.95 4.11
CA GLY A 151 11.01 11.16 3.36
C GLY A 151 9.95 10.93 2.29
N ALA A 152 9.21 9.82 2.35
CA ALA A 152 8.22 9.41 1.34
C ALA A 152 6.88 10.17 1.41
N LEU A 153 6.70 11.08 2.36
CA LEU A 153 5.47 11.86 2.52
C LEU A 153 5.79 13.36 2.46
N SER A 154 4.92 14.11 1.82
CA SER A 154 4.92 15.58 1.83
C SER A 154 3.51 16.12 2.10
N MET A 155 3.38 17.38 2.53
CA MET A 155 2.07 18.02 2.63
C MET A 155 1.73 18.66 1.30
N GLY A 156 0.61 18.24 0.69
CA GLY A 156 0.06 18.86 -0.51
C GLY A 156 -0.52 20.26 -0.25
N PRO A 157 -0.94 20.95 -1.33
CA PRO A 157 -1.49 22.31 -1.24
C PRO A 157 -2.72 22.40 -0.32
N ASP A 158 -3.51 21.33 -0.23
CA ASP A 158 -4.73 21.25 0.58
C ASP A 158 -4.49 20.86 2.05
N ASN A 159 -3.22 20.86 2.48
CA ASN A 159 -2.78 20.33 3.77
C ASN A 159 -3.23 18.88 3.99
N ILE A 160 -3.16 18.07 2.94
CA ILE A 160 -3.34 16.61 2.98
C ILE A 160 -1.99 15.96 2.67
N PRO A 161 -1.60 14.88 3.38
CA PRO A 161 -0.37 14.18 3.05
C PRO A 161 -0.45 13.53 1.67
N VAL A 162 0.59 13.73 0.85
CA VAL A 162 0.80 13.08 -0.45
C VAL A 162 1.96 12.10 -0.29
N VAL A 163 1.79 10.89 -0.81
CA VAL A 163 2.79 9.82 -0.72
C VAL A 163 3.53 9.70 -2.04
N ASP A 164 4.86 9.69 -1.96
CA ASP A 164 5.73 9.29 -3.05
C ASP A 164 5.89 7.76 -3.02
N PRO A 165 5.35 7.02 -4.00
CA PRO A 165 5.40 5.56 -4.01
C PRO A 165 6.82 5.02 -4.22
N ASP A 166 7.73 5.78 -4.85
CA ASP A 166 9.09 5.32 -5.15
C ASP A 166 9.98 5.37 -3.90
N LEU A 167 9.67 6.27 -2.96
CA LEU A 167 10.36 6.39 -1.67
C LEU A 167 9.68 5.58 -0.55
N CYS A 168 8.42 5.19 -0.73
CA CYS A 168 7.65 4.54 0.32
C CYS A 168 8.06 3.07 0.48
N THR A 169 8.63 2.74 1.64
CA THR A 169 9.04 1.36 1.98
C THR A 169 7.95 0.54 2.68
N GLY A 170 6.77 1.11 2.91
CA GLY A 170 5.69 0.42 3.61
C GLY A 170 5.91 0.20 5.11
N CYS A 171 6.83 0.92 5.75
CA CYS A 171 7.19 0.72 7.17
C CYS A 171 6.09 0.99 8.21
N GLY A 172 4.95 1.56 7.80
CA GLY A 172 3.79 1.78 8.69
C GLY A 172 3.94 2.87 9.74
N THR A 173 5.05 3.61 9.78
CA THR A 173 5.21 4.71 10.76
C THR A 173 4.11 5.76 10.63
N CYS A 174 3.77 6.17 9.40
CA CYS A 174 2.71 7.14 9.13
C CYS A 174 1.31 6.65 9.57
N GLU A 175 1.03 5.35 9.42
CA GLU A 175 -0.21 4.71 9.86
C GLU A 175 -0.31 4.70 11.40
N ARG A 176 0.76 4.28 12.09
CA ARG A 176 0.81 4.22 13.56
C ARG A 176 0.68 5.58 14.24
N VAL A 177 1.28 6.62 13.68
CA VAL A 177 1.26 7.97 14.29
C VAL A 177 0.00 8.75 13.95
N CYS A 178 -0.81 8.31 12.99
CA CYS A 178 -2.02 9.02 12.59
C CYS A 178 -3.15 8.80 13.61
N PRO A 179 -3.52 9.80 14.44
CA PRO A 179 -4.56 9.63 15.46
C PRO A 179 -5.97 9.48 14.86
N LYS A 180 -6.10 9.64 13.54
CA LYS A 180 -7.34 9.51 12.78
C LYS A 180 -7.42 8.23 11.96
N HIS A 181 -6.35 7.44 11.89
CA HIS A 181 -6.28 6.21 11.10
C HIS A 181 -6.67 6.40 9.62
N ILE A 182 -6.29 7.54 9.04
CA ILE A 182 -6.61 7.91 7.65
C ILE A 182 -5.59 7.33 6.66
N ILE A 183 -4.38 7.10 7.13
CA ILE A 183 -3.31 6.51 6.33
C ILE A 183 -3.32 5.02 6.63
N THR A 184 -3.52 4.21 5.60
CA THR A 184 -3.48 2.75 5.69
C THR A 184 -2.37 2.22 4.80
N LEU A 185 -1.71 1.14 5.21
CA LEU A 185 -0.79 0.41 4.34
C LEU A 185 -1.55 -0.57 3.43
N THR A 186 -1.21 -0.59 2.15
CA THR A 186 -1.75 -1.59 1.22
C THR A 186 -0.79 -1.90 0.07
N SER A 187 -0.74 -3.18 -0.32
CA SER A 187 -0.05 -3.67 -1.52
C SER A 187 -0.97 -3.60 -2.76
N TYR A 188 -0.45 -3.77 -3.99
CA TYR A 188 -1.30 -3.88 -5.19
C TYR A 188 -2.13 -5.16 -5.15
N THR A 189 -1.56 -6.30 -4.74
CA THR A 189 -2.31 -7.57 -4.60
C THR A 189 -3.50 -7.39 -3.66
N ARG A 190 -3.30 -6.77 -2.49
CA ARG A 190 -4.39 -6.51 -1.55
C ARG A 190 -5.44 -5.62 -2.19
N ARG A 191 -5.06 -4.54 -2.89
CA ARG A 191 -6.03 -3.68 -3.60
C ARG A 191 -6.84 -4.42 -4.67
N ILE A 192 -6.22 -5.38 -5.36
CA ILE A 192 -6.86 -6.16 -6.44
C ILE A 192 -7.80 -7.23 -5.86
N GLN A 193 -7.40 -7.91 -4.79
CA GLN A 193 -8.11 -9.06 -4.22
C GLN A 193 -9.06 -8.70 -3.07
N HIS A 194 -9.07 -7.44 -2.62
CA HIS A 194 -9.91 -7.01 -1.50
C HIS A 194 -11.39 -7.06 -1.86
N GLU A 195 -12.14 -7.82 -1.08
CA GLU A 195 -13.59 -7.83 -1.15
C GLU A 195 -14.16 -6.80 -0.16
N TYR A 196 -14.97 -5.87 -0.66
CA TYR A 196 -15.59 -4.86 0.18
C TYR A 196 -16.81 -5.41 0.91
N THR A 197 -16.72 -5.52 2.23
CA THR A 197 -17.80 -6.04 3.07
C THR A 197 -18.72 -4.92 3.59
N THR A 198 -19.83 -5.29 4.20
CA THR A 198 -20.82 -4.34 4.73
C THR A 198 -20.40 -3.66 6.03
N ASP A 199 -19.53 -4.31 6.81
CA ASP A 199 -18.98 -3.83 8.08
C ASP A 199 -17.85 -2.82 7.90
N GLU A 200 -17.24 -2.76 6.71
CA GLU A 200 -16.25 -1.74 6.36
C GLU A 200 -16.90 -0.38 6.12
N CYS A 201 -16.21 0.69 6.50
CA CYS A 201 -16.61 2.07 6.24
C CYS A 201 -16.32 2.49 4.77
N THR A 202 -16.81 1.70 3.82
CA THR A 202 -16.63 1.89 2.38
C THR A 202 -17.84 2.58 1.75
N ALA A 203 -17.62 3.42 0.73
CA ALA A 203 -18.72 4.07 0.03
C ALA A 203 -19.67 3.04 -0.60
N PRO A 204 -21.00 3.17 -0.46
CA PRO A 204 -21.95 2.19 -0.99
C PRO A 204 -21.83 1.96 -2.50
N CYS A 205 -21.48 3.00 -3.26
CA CYS A 205 -21.26 2.91 -4.70
C CYS A 205 -20.05 2.02 -5.05
N GLN A 206 -18.96 2.09 -4.31
CA GLN A 206 -17.77 1.25 -4.47
C GLN A 206 -18.07 -0.18 -4.06
N ARG A 207 -18.72 -0.37 -2.90
CA ARG A 207 -19.10 -1.70 -2.40
C ARG A 207 -20.01 -2.47 -3.38
N THR A 208 -20.99 -1.79 -3.99
CA THR A 208 -21.92 -2.45 -4.93
C THR A 208 -21.30 -2.64 -6.33
N CYS A 209 -20.14 -2.02 -6.62
CA CYS A 209 -19.47 -2.20 -7.90
C CYS A 209 -18.86 -3.61 -7.97
N PRO A 210 -19.23 -4.46 -8.95
CA PRO A 210 -18.66 -5.81 -9.05
C PRO A 210 -17.14 -5.82 -9.28
N ALA A 211 -16.60 -4.74 -9.85
CA ALA A 211 -15.16 -4.56 -10.03
C ALA A 211 -14.49 -3.83 -8.85
N GLY A 212 -15.22 -3.46 -7.80
CA GLY A 212 -14.65 -2.80 -6.62
C GLY A 212 -13.96 -1.45 -6.89
N ILE A 213 -14.36 -0.74 -7.96
CA ILE A 213 -13.75 0.53 -8.36
C ILE A 213 -13.90 1.57 -7.24
N ASP A 214 -12.82 2.26 -6.90
CA ASP A 214 -12.83 3.41 -5.99
C ASP A 214 -13.50 4.63 -6.65
N ILE A 215 -14.84 4.56 -6.68
CA ILE A 215 -15.70 5.57 -7.31
C ILE A 215 -15.52 6.95 -6.70
N PRO A 216 -15.49 7.12 -5.36
CA PRO A 216 -15.21 8.42 -4.76
C PRO A 216 -13.88 9.02 -5.23
N ALA A 217 -12.81 8.21 -5.29
CA ALA A 217 -11.50 8.69 -5.69
C ALA A 217 -11.47 9.18 -7.15
N TYR A 218 -11.96 8.39 -8.12
CA TYR A 218 -11.90 8.87 -9.51
C TYR A 218 -12.83 10.06 -9.77
N ILE A 219 -13.96 10.17 -9.06
CA ILE A 219 -14.84 11.34 -9.15
C ILE A 219 -14.14 12.58 -8.61
N HIS A 220 -13.38 12.43 -7.52
CA HIS A 220 -12.56 13.51 -6.99
C HIS A 220 -11.50 13.95 -8.02
N GLU A 221 -10.77 13.03 -8.64
CA GLU A 221 -9.79 13.36 -9.68
C GLU A 221 -10.43 14.07 -10.89
N ILE A 222 -11.65 13.69 -11.28
CA ILE A 222 -12.39 14.42 -12.32
C ILE A 222 -12.74 15.84 -11.87
N ALA A 223 -13.12 16.02 -10.61
CA ALA A 223 -13.44 17.34 -10.05
C ALA A 223 -12.22 18.26 -10.00
N GLU A 224 -11.03 17.70 -9.74
CA GLU A 224 -9.75 18.42 -9.78
C GLU A 224 -9.22 18.64 -11.22
N GLY A 225 -9.87 18.09 -12.23
CA GLY A 225 -9.45 18.19 -13.63
C GLY A 225 -8.35 17.20 -14.03
N ASN A 226 -7.98 16.26 -13.16
CA ASN A 226 -6.95 15.25 -13.37
C ASN A 226 -7.52 14.00 -14.07
N TYR A 227 -7.98 14.16 -15.31
CA TYR A 227 -8.74 13.10 -16.00
C TYR A 227 -7.94 11.81 -16.22
N LEU A 228 -6.63 11.90 -16.51
CA LEU A 228 -5.78 10.71 -16.69
C LEU A 228 -5.57 9.96 -15.36
N GLU A 229 -5.48 10.69 -14.25
CA GLU A 229 -5.38 10.10 -12.93
C GLU A 229 -6.69 9.42 -12.53
N ALA A 230 -7.84 10.01 -12.87
CA ALA A 230 -9.13 9.35 -12.72
C ALA A 230 -9.19 8.01 -13.47
N VAL A 231 -8.65 7.94 -14.69
CA VAL A 231 -8.55 6.68 -15.44
C VAL A 231 -7.59 5.71 -14.77
N ARG A 232 -6.45 6.19 -14.22
CA ARG A 232 -5.52 5.38 -13.45
C ARG A 232 -6.24 4.68 -12.29
N VAL A 233 -7.02 5.45 -11.51
CA VAL A 233 -7.83 4.93 -10.39
C VAL A 233 -8.85 3.90 -10.85
N ILE A 234 -9.53 4.12 -11.98
CA ILE A 234 -10.50 3.14 -12.52
C ILE A 234 -9.79 1.84 -12.92
N LYS A 235 -8.65 1.95 -13.62
CA LYS A 235 -7.85 0.82 -14.09
C LYS A 235 -7.18 0.04 -12.95
N GLU A 236 -7.12 0.58 -11.71
CA GLU A 236 -6.67 -0.19 -10.54
C GLU A 236 -7.48 -1.47 -10.33
N THR A 237 -8.76 -1.51 -10.72
CA THR A 237 -9.59 -2.72 -10.57
C THR A 237 -10.49 -3.03 -11.76
N ASN A 238 -10.47 -2.21 -12.82
CA ASN A 238 -11.24 -2.47 -14.04
C ASN A 238 -10.41 -2.24 -15.32
N PRO A 239 -9.98 -3.29 -16.03
CA PRO A 239 -9.21 -3.15 -17.27
C PRO A 239 -10.02 -2.62 -18.47
N PHE A 240 -11.36 -2.57 -18.36
CA PHE A 240 -12.25 -2.16 -19.46
C PHE A 240 -13.03 -0.87 -19.13
N PRO A 241 -12.37 0.27 -18.83
CA PRO A 241 -13.06 1.48 -18.42
C PRO A 241 -13.95 2.05 -19.52
N ALA A 242 -13.50 2.08 -20.78
CA ALA A 242 -14.23 2.69 -21.88
C ALA A 242 -15.44 1.85 -22.33
N VAL A 243 -15.31 0.53 -22.30
CA VAL A 243 -16.41 -0.42 -22.49
C VAL A 243 -17.41 -0.26 -21.35
N CYS A 244 -16.98 -0.35 -20.09
CA CYS A 244 -17.87 -0.26 -18.94
C CYS A 244 -18.60 1.10 -18.89
N GLY A 245 -17.96 2.19 -19.28
CA GLY A 245 -18.61 3.51 -19.40
C GLY A 245 -19.79 3.57 -20.39
N ARG A 246 -19.96 2.55 -21.24
CA ARG A 246 -21.03 2.48 -22.26
C ARG A 246 -22.07 1.41 -21.98
N ILE A 247 -21.65 0.25 -21.48
CA ILE A 247 -22.55 -0.91 -21.36
C ILE A 247 -22.88 -1.32 -19.92
N CYS A 248 -22.21 -0.74 -18.92
CA CYS A 248 -22.48 -1.05 -17.51
C CYS A 248 -23.94 -0.76 -17.13
N VAL A 249 -24.51 -1.63 -16.30
CA VAL A 249 -25.88 -1.48 -15.74
C VAL A 249 -25.92 -0.59 -14.52
N GLN A 250 -24.81 0.08 -14.19
CA GLN A 250 -24.67 1.13 -13.17
C GLN A 250 -25.28 0.82 -11.79
N PRO A 251 -24.95 -0.33 -11.17
CA PRO A 251 -25.46 -0.67 -9.84
C PRO A 251 -25.07 0.36 -8.77
N CYS A 252 -23.91 1.00 -8.96
CA CYS A 252 -23.38 2.06 -8.12
C CYS A 252 -24.26 3.30 -8.01
N GLU A 253 -25.08 3.59 -9.02
CA GLU A 253 -25.98 4.74 -8.99
C GLU A 253 -27.24 4.45 -8.17
N TYR A 254 -27.72 3.20 -8.13
CA TYR A 254 -28.87 2.82 -7.30
C TYR A 254 -28.56 2.93 -5.79
N GLU A 255 -27.35 2.56 -5.37
CA GLU A 255 -26.92 2.64 -3.97
C GLU A 255 -26.26 3.98 -3.62
N CYS A 256 -26.28 4.97 -4.52
CA CYS A 256 -25.65 6.26 -4.26
C CYS A 256 -26.31 6.96 -3.07
N ARG A 257 -25.52 7.34 -2.05
CA ARG A 257 -26.03 8.08 -0.88
C ARG A 257 -26.73 9.40 -1.24
N ARG A 258 -26.40 9.98 -2.39
CA ARG A 258 -27.01 11.22 -2.86
C ARG A 258 -28.51 11.07 -3.17
N ASN A 259 -28.98 9.85 -3.43
CA ASN A 259 -30.41 9.51 -3.52
C ASN A 259 -31.20 9.88 -2.24
N LEU A 260 -30.54 10.05 -1.09
CA LEU A 260 -31.18 10.49 0.15
C LEU A 260 -31.49 12.00 0.19
N VAL A 261 -30.95 12.77 -0.76
CA VAL A 261 -31.10 14.22 -0.84
C VAL A 261 -31.86 14.60 -2.11
N ASP A 262 -31.35 14.21 -3.27
CA ASP A 262 -31.91 14.52 -4.58
C ASP A 262 -31.79 13.33 -5.55
N GLU A 263 -30.85 13.35 -6.48
CA GLU A 263 -30.66 12.37 -7.54
C GLU A 263 -29.25 11.76 -7.48
N PRO A 264 -29.03 10.55 -8.03
CA PRO A 264 -27.73 9.92 -7.94
C PRO A 264 -26.70 10.71 -8.73
N VAL A 265 -25.44 10.61 -8.33
CA VAL A 265 -24.34 11.09 -9.17
C VAL A 265 -24.32 10.26 -10.46
N ALA A 266 -24.10 10.91 -11.60
CA ALA A 266 -23.96 10.25 -12.91
C ALA A 266 -22.60 9.52 -13.05
N ILE A 267 -22.34 8.58 -12.14
CA ILE A 267 -21.09 7.83 -11.94
C ILE A 267 -20.62 7.19 -13.24
N ASN A 268 -21.53 6.56 -14.00
CA ASN A 268 -21.20 5.88 -15.25
C ASN A 268 -20.83 6.86 -16.37
N ASN A 269 -21.53 7.99 -16.46
CA ASN A 269 -21.21 9.04 -17.43
C ASN A 269 -19.87 9.71 -17.12
N LEU A 270 -19.54 9.91 -15.85
CA LEU A 270 -18.23 10.41 -15.42
C LEU A 270 -17.11 9.44 -15.79
N LYS A 271 -17.32 8.13 -15.59
CA LYS A 271 -16.38 7.08 -16.03
C LYS A 271 -16.16 7.12 -17.54
N ARG A 272 -17.25 7.21 -18.31
CA ARG A 272 -17.18 7.34 -19.77
C ARG A 272 -16.38 8.57 -20.17
N PHE A 273 -16.69 9.73 -19.58
CA PHE A 273 -15.97 10.97 -19.84
C PHE A 273 -14.47 10.83 -19.59
N ALA A 274 -14.05 10.34 -18.42
CA ALA A 274 -12.64 10.13 -18.11
C ALA A 274 -11.97 9.16 -19.10
N SER A 275 -12.62 8.03 -19.42
CA SER A 275 -12.10 7.08 -20.40
C SER A 275 -11.99 7.68 -21.82
N ASP A 276 -12.92 8.55 -22.21
CA ASP A 276 -12.86 9.23 -23.50
C ASP A 276 -11.77 10.32 -23.51
N CYS A 277 -11.45 10.95 -22.37
CA CYS A 277 -10.28 11.83 -22.25
C CYS A 277 -8.96 11.08 -22.49
N GLU A 278 -8.79 9.88 -21.93
CA GLU A 278 -7.63 9.03 -22.22
C GLU A 278 -7.58 8.70 -23.72
N ARG A 279 -8.69 8.23 -24.30
CA ARG A 279 -8.79 7.91 -25.74
C ARG A 279 -8.40 9.08 -26.63
N ASN A 280 -8.92 10.26 -26.34
CA ASN A 280 -8.66 11.46 -27.13
C ASN A 280 -7.22 11.97 -26.97
N SER A 281 -6.55 11.62 -25.87
CA SER A 281 -5.13 11.93 -25.67
C SER A 281 -4.20 11.08 -26.55
N GLY A 282 -4.67 9.92 -27.01
CA GLY A 282 -3.87 8.96 -27.77
C GLY A 282 -2.81 8.23 -26.93
N GLN A 283 -2.82 8.39 -25.61
CA GLN A 283 -1.89 7.76 -24.69
C GLN A 283 -2.65 6.83 -23.74
N TYR A 284 -2.09 5.64 -23.52
CA TYR A 284 -2.62 4.70 -22.54
C TYR A 284 -2.06 5.02 -21.16
N VAL A 285 -2.94 5.21 -20.19
CA VAL A 285 -2.58 5.24 -18.78
C VAL A 285 -2.13 3.84 -18.36
N GLN A 286 -0.84 3.73 -18.04
CA GLN A 286 -0.22 2.50 -17.58
C GLN A 286 -0.36 2.38 -16.06
N ILE A 287 -0.68 1.19 -15.59
CA ILE A 287 -0.79 0.89 -14.16
C ILE A 287 0.49 0.23 -13.68
N PRO A 288 0.99 0.61 -12.48
CA PRO A 288 2.18 -0.03 -11.92
C PRO A 288 2.03 -1.55 -11.84
N ARG A 289 3.11 -2.23 -12.20
CA ARG A 289 3.28 -3.69 -12.18
C ARG A 289 4.24 -4.06 -11.05
N ALA A 290 3.91 -5.14 -10.33
CA ALA A 290 4.80 -5.72 -9.33
C ALA A 290 6.08 -6.27 -10.00
N PRO A 291 7.19 -6.41 -9.24
CA PRO A 291 8.44 -6.96 -9.77
C PRO A 291 8.26 -8.30 -10.50
N GLU A 292 9.11 -8.56 -11.50
CA GLU A 292 8.98 -9.76 -12.32
C GLU A 292 9.17 -11.03 -11.50
N THR A 293 8.20 -11.93 -11.60
CA THR A 293 8.20 -13.22 -10.90
C THR A 293 8.90 -14.33 -11.72
N GLY A 294 9.15 -14.10 -13.02
CA GLY A 294 9.65 -15.11 -13.96
C GLY A 294 8.63 -16.19 -14.35
N ASN A 295 7.42 -16.17 -13.80
CA ASN A 295 6.38 -17.15 -14.10
C ASN A 295 5.64 -16.80 -15.39
N ARG A 296 5.56 -17.78 -16.32
CA ARG A 296 4.77 -17.68 -17.56
C ARG A 296 3.42 -18.34 -17.38
N VAL A 297 2.35 -17.66 -17.80
CA VAL A 297 0.96 -18.12 -17.62
C VAL A 297 0.25 -18.18 -18.97
N ALA A 298 -0.38 -19.31 -19.28
CA ALA A 298 -1.25 -19.43 -20.46
C ALA A 298 -2.69 -19.13 -20.07
N VAL A 299 -3.32 -18.17 -20.75
CA VAL A 299 -4.73 -17.82 -20.58
C VAL A 299 -5.48 -18.26 -21.84
N VAL A 300 -6.46 -19.15 -21.69
CA VAL A 300 -7.26 -19.66 -22.82
C VAL A 300 -8.57 -18.89 -22.91
N GLY A 301 -8.77 -18.21 -24.05
CA GLY A 301 -9.89 -17.31 -24.32
C GLY A 301 -9.50 -15.83 -24.20
N GLY A 302 -9.61 -15.10 -25.30
CA GLY A 302 -9.43 -13.66 -25.42
C GLY A 302 -10.73 -12.86 -25.23
N GLY A 303 -11.68 -13.40 -24.48
CA GLY A 303 -12.86 -12.68 -24.02
C GLY A 303 -12.56 -11.79 -22.80
N VAL A 304 -13.59 -11.16 -22.25
CA VAL A 304 -13.46 -10.22 -21.12
C VAL A 304 -12.81 -10.86 -19.89
N GLU A 305 -13.19 -12.10 -19.59
CA GLU A 305 -12.71 -12.83 -18.41
C GLU A 305 -11.22 -13.17 -18.57
N GLY A 306 -10.82 -13.74 -19.70
CA GLY A 306 -9.43 -14.08 -19.97
C GLY A 306 -8.54 -12.85 -20.05
N MET A 307 -8.97 -11.77 -20.71
CA MET A 307 -8.20 -10.54 -20.75
C MET A 307 -8.11 -9.88 -19.36
N THR A 308 -9.18 -9.91 -18.55
CA THR A 308 -9.13 -9.42 -17.17
C THR A 308 -8.16 -10.23 -16.32
N ALA A 309 -8.17 -11.57 -16.46
CA ALA A 309 -7.23 -12.44 -15.78
C ALA A 309 -5.78 -12.14 -16.21
N ALA A 310 -5.52 -12.01 -17.51
CA ALA A 310 -4.21 -11.66 -18.04
C ALA A 310 -3.74 -10.29 -17.53
N TYR A 311 -4.63 -9.30 -17.50
CA TYR A 311 -4.34 -7.97 -16.97
C TYR A 311 -3.85 -8.01 -15.53
N PHE A 312 -4.59 -8.69 -14.64
CA PHE A 312 -4.20 -8.78 -13.23
C PHE A 312 -2.98 -9.68 -13.01
N LEU A 313 -2.84 -10.78 -13.75
CA LEU A 313 -1.63 -11.62 -13.70
C LEU A 313 -0.39 -10.83 -14.11
N ASN A 314 -0.49 -10.01 -15.15
CA ASN A 314 0.59 -9.13 -15.57
C ASN A 314 0.96 -8.14 -14.47
N ARG A 315 -0.04 -7.49 -13.85
CA ARG A 315 0.16 -6.56 -12.72
C ARG A 315 0.77 -7.20 -11.49
N LEU A 316 0.54 -8.48 -11.26
CA LEU A 316 1.19 -9.27 -10.21
C LEU A 316 2.61 -9.72 -10.57
N GLY A 317 3.17 -9.25 -11.70
CA GLY A 317 4.53 -9.54 -12.11
C GLY A 317 4.70 -10.85 -12.89
N HIS A 318 3.61 -11.52 -13.29
CA HIS A 318 3.67 -12.69 -14.16
C HIS A 318 3.72 -12.28 -15.64
N ASP A 319 4.05 -13.23 -16.52
CA ASP A 319 4.07 -13.07 -17.98
C ASP A 319 2.94 -13.89 -18.64
N PRO A 320 1.73 -13.33 -18.78
CA PRO A 320 0.60 -14.03 -19.34
C PRO A 320 0.56 -13.96 -20.88
N THR A 321 0.29 -15.09 -21.53
CA THR A 321 -0.01 -15.19 -22.97
C THR A 321 -1.46 -15.61 -23.18
N VAL A 322 -2.23 -14.82 -23.93
CA VAL A 322 -3.64 -15.10 -24.24
C VAL A 322 -3.76 -15.87 -25.55
N TYR A 323 -4.46 -17.01 -25.51
CA TYR A 323 -4.76 -17.86 -26.66
C TYR A 323 -6.26 -17.75 -27.00
N GLU A 324 -6.57 -17.11 -28.13
CA GLU A 324 -7.94 -16.95 -28.62
C GLU A 324 -8.19 -17.87 -29.82
N ALA A 325 -9.35 -18.52 -29.85
CA ALA A 325 -9.72 -19.46 -30.91
C ALA A 325 -10.26 -18.74 -32.16
N THR A 326 -10.85 -17.56 -31.98
CA THR A 326 -11.38 -16.72 -33.04
C THR A 326 -10.32 -15.78 -33.62
N TYR A 327 -10.70 -15.03 -34.67
CA TYR A 327 -9.78 -14.17 -35.41
C TYR A 327 -9.49 -12.82 -34.71
N ARG A 328 -10.21 -12.49 -33.62
CA ARG A 328 -10.09 -11.23 -32.88
C ARG A 328 -10.39 -11.42 -31.39
N LEU A 329 -9.73 -10.61 -30.56
CA LEU A 329 -10.02 -10.52 -29.13
C LEU A 329 -11.37 -9.83 -28.87
N GLY A 330 -11.86 -9.93 -27.63
CA GLY A 330 -13.08 -9.28 -27.16
C GLY A 330 -14.26 -10.23 -26.93
N GLY A 331 -14.20 -11.47 -27.42
CA GLY A 331 -15.22 -12.50 -27.18
C GLY A 331 -16.65 -12.00 -27.41
N ILE A 332 -17.52 -12.12 -26.39
CA ILE A 332 -18.93 -11.69 -26.49
C ILE A 332 -19.10 -10.17 -26.68
N LEU A 333 -18.13 -9.33 -26.26
CA LEU A 333 -18.21 -7.89 -26.51
C LEU A 333 -18.10 -7.60 -28.01
N HIS A 334 -17.27 -8.35 -28.72
CA HIS A 334 -17.12 -8.23 -30.16
C HIS A 334 -18.27 -8.93 -30.91
N ALA A 335 -18.63 -10.15 -30.52
CA ALA A 335 -19.60 -10.96 -31.25
C ALA A 335 -21.07 -10.68 -30.93
N GLY A 336 -21.39 -10.33 -29.69
CA GLY A 336 -22.77 -10.29 -29.18
C GLY A 336 -23.34 -8.89 -28.97
N ILE A 337 -22.51 -7.87 -28.80
CA ILE A 337 -22.98 -6.50 -28.56
C ILE A 337 -23.05 -5.72 -29.88
N PRO A 338 -24.20 -5.10 -30.21
CA PRO A 338 -24.34 -4.23 -31.37
C PRO A 338 -23.42 -3.00 -31.33
N GLU A 339 -22.92 -2.59 -32.49
CA GLU A 339 -21.95 -1.50 -32.62
C GLU A 339 -22.51 -0.12 -32.22
N ASN A 340 -23.82 0.09 -32.38
CA ASN A 340 -24.49 1.31 -31.91
C ASN A 340 -24.53 1.41 -30.36
N ARG A 341 -24.34 0.29 -29.66
CA ARG A 341 -24.25 0.25 -28.19
C ARG A 341 -22.79 0.24 -27.72
N LEU A 342 -21.93 -0.53 -28.39
CA LEU A 342 -20.50 -0.59 -28.11
C LEU A 342 -19.72 -0.44 -29.43
N PRO A 343 -19.23 0.78 -29.75
CA PRO A 343 -18.40 1.00 -30.92
C PRO A 343 -17.14 0.13 -30.91
N ARG A 344 -16.74 -0.39 -32.07
CA ARG A 344 -15.61 -1.34 -32.18
C ARG A 344 -14.28 -0.68 -31.85
N ASP A 345 -14.10 0.58 -32.23
CA ASP A 345 -12.93 1.39 -31.90
C ASP A 345 -12.77 1.61 -30.39
N VAL A 346 -13.86 1.61 -29.63
CA VAL A 346 -13.82 1.72 -28.15
C VAL A 346 -13.39 0.40 -27.52
N LEU A 347 -13.93 -0.71 -28.02
CA LEU A 347 -13.54 -2.04 -27.54
C LEU A 347 -12.05 -2.29 -27.84
N ASP A 348 -11.62 -2.02 -29.06
CA ASP A 348 -10.23 -2.21 -29.47
C ASP A 348 -9.28 -1.31 -28.65
N TRP A 349 -9.71 -0.13 -28.21
CA TRP A 349 -8.92 0.72 -27.31
C TRP A 349 -8.62 0.02 -25.98
N ASP A 350 -9.65 -0.46 -25.27
CA ASP A 350 -9.45 -1.14 -23.98
C ASP A 350 -8.66 -2.45 -24.14
N ILE A 351 -8.77 -3.14 -25.29
CA ILE A 351 -8.01 -4.37 -25.56
C ILE A 351 -6.50 -4.09 -25.74
N ASN A 352 -6.15 -2.97 -26.37
CA ASN A 352 -4.78 -2.66 -26.74
C ASN A 352 -3.97 -1.94 -25.64
N GLY A 353 -4.65 -1.40 -24.61
CA GLY A 353 -4.07 -0.52 -23.60
C GLY A 353 -3.59 -1.20 -22.33
#